data_AF-A0A178MJN7-F1
#
_entry.id   AF-A0A178MJN7-F1
#
_cell.length_a   1.000
_cell.length_b   1.000
_cell.length_c   1.000
_cell.angle_alpha   90.00
_cell.angle_beta   90.00
_cell.angle_gamma   90.00
#
_symmetry.space_group_name_H-M   'P 1'
#
loop_
_entity.id
_entity.type
_entity.pdbx_description
1 polymer ?
#
loop_
_entity_poly.entity_id
_entity_poly.type
_entity_poly.pdbx_seq_one_letter_code
_entity_poly.pdbx_strand_id
1 'polypeptide(L)'
;MLAAAVAAGAFGAANPALACDAQPYMGTVCFVAEKFCPVGFLPADGRVVNVNDYQALFALYGNIYGGNGGTTFGLPNLLSRAPVGAGLVSPADPNVPSKVNLGQLRGVESLALTQAQMPAHTHAATFTGQVTPVTLQPKLQVVSNNTAAAAAVPSDAYPYLAGSPGGGPSARKTWTGTMTNPVNVGGISIALSGLPSTAGGPTVVNSIAGGYQNGAEFKNMVINMIPPELAMTACVAVTGIFPVNPN
;
A
#
# COMPACT_ATOMS: atom_id res chain seq x y z
N MET A 1 -63.93 23.54 -57.92
CA MET A 1 -63.89 23.50 -56.44
C MET A 1 -63.02 22.31 -56.07
N LEU A 2 -61.76 22.58 -55.72
CA LEU A 2 -60.74 21.56 -55.43
C LEU A 2 -60.81 21.24 -53.93
N ALA A 3 -61.21 20.03 -53.57
CA ALA A 3 -61.30 19.59 -52.18
C ALA A 3 -59.90 19.22 -51.67
N ALA A 4 -59.38 19.99 -50.72
CA ALA A 4 -58.14 19.68 -50.02
C ALA A 4 -58.42 18.62 -48.95
N ALA A 5 -57.90 17.41 -49.13
CA ALA A 5 -57.89 16.38 -48.11
C ALA A 5 -56.78 16.70 -47.09
N VAL A 6 -57.17 17.13 -45.89
CA VAL A 6 -56.26 17.28 -44.76
C VAL A 6 -56.06 15.90 -44.14
N ALA A 7 -54.92 15.27 -44.41
CA ALA A 7 -54.49 14.07 -43.72
C ALA A 7 -54.08 14.42 -42.29
N ALA A 8 -54.89 14.06 -41.31
CA ALA A 8 -54.52 14.08 -39.90
C ALA A 8 -53.50 12.95 -39.66
N GLY A 9 -52.21 13.29 -39.71
CA GLY A 9 -51.15 12.41 -39.25
C GLY A 9 -51.29 12.19 -37.75
N ALA A 10 -51.66 10.98 -37.35
CA ALA A 10 -51.58 10.55 -35.96
C ALA A 10 -50.10 10.56 -35.56
N PHE A 11 -49.67 11.60 -34.86
CA PHE A 11 -48.41 11.59 -34.13
C PHE A 11 -48.55 10.50 -33.05
N GLY A 12 -47.97 9.33 -33.29
CA GLY A 12 -47.85 8.28 -32.28
C GLY A 12 -47.12 8.87 -31.08
N ALA A 13 -47.81 8.99 -29.94
CA ALA A 13 -47.20 9.40 -28.70
C ALA A 13 -46.04 8.43 -28.41
N ALA A 14 -44.85 8.97 -28.18
CA ALA A 14 -43.74 8.16 -27.70
C ALA A 14 -44.17 7.54 -26.37
N ASN A 15 -44.18 6.20 -26.29
CA ASN A 15 -44.42 5.52 -25.02
C ASN A 15 -43.35 6.00 -24.04
N PRO A 16 -43.72 6.37 -22.79
CA PRO A 16 -42.74 6.78 -21.81
C PRO A 16 -41.79 5.59 -21.57
N ALA A 17 -40.48 5.84 -21.67
CA ALA A 17 -39.48 4.83 -21.33
C ALA A 17 -39.42 4.69 -19.81
N LEU A 18 -40.28 3.84 -19.24
CA LEU A 18 -40.16 3.46 -17.83
C LEU A 18 -39.00 2.47 -17.68
N ALA A 19 -38.12 2.73 -16.71
CA ALA A 19 -37.04 1.80 -16.36
C ALA A 19 -37.58 0.44 -15.89
N CYS A 20 -38.69 0.45 -15.14
CA CYS A 20 -39.50 -0.72 -14.82
C CYS A 20 -40.88 -0.52 -15.47
N ASP A 21 -41.11 -1.15 -16.62
CA ASP A 21 -42.37 -1.04 -17.34
C ASP A 21 -43.53 -1.71 -16.56
N ALA A 22 -44.76 -1.28 -16.81
CA ALA A 22 -45.95 -1.90 -16.22
C ALA A 22 -46.24 -3.30 -16.78
N GLN A 23 -45.73 -3.62 -17.97
CA GLN A 23 -45.83 -4.91 -18.64
C GLN A 23 -44.45 -5.40 -19.10
N PRO A 24 -43.50 -5.62 -18.17
CA PRO A 24 -42.14 -6.00 -18.51
C PRO A 24 -42.10 -7.42 -19.07
N TYR A 25 -41.03 -7.78 -19.78
CA TYR A 25 -40.73 -9.19 -19.97
C TYR A 25 -40.34 -9.81 -18.62
N MET A 26 -40.90 -10.98 -18.33
CA MET A 26 -40.62 -11.70 -17.09
C MET A 26 -39.12 -12.04 -17.00
N GLY A 27 -38.53 -11.84 -15.82
CA GLY A 27 -37.10 -12.04 -15.59
C GLY A 27 -36.20 -10.89 -16.03
N THR A 28 -36.75 -9.77 -16.51
CA THR A 28 -35.98 -8.53 -16.71
C THR A 28 -35.57 -7.91 -15.37
N VAL A 29 -34.43 -7.22 -15.39
CA VAL A 29 -33.92 -6.48 -14.25
C VAL A 29 -33.98 -4.99 -14.55
N CYS A 30 -34.50 -4.22 -13.63
CA CYS A 30 -34.49 -2.76 -13.67
C CYS A 30 -33.90 -2.19 -12.38
N PHE A 31 -33.42 -0.95 -12.45
CA PHE A 31 -32.92 -0.22 -11.28
C PHE A 31 -33.87 0.94 -10.96
N VAL A 32 -34.23 1.06 -9.69
CA VAL A 32 -35.07 2.16 -9.17
C VAL A 32 -34.31 2.94 -8.10
N ALA A 33 -34.59 4.24 -8.02
CA ALA A 33 -34.07 5.10 -6.94
C ALA A 33 -34.88 4.96 -5.64
N GLU A 34 -35.98 4.22 -5.67
CA GLU A 34 -36.86 3.97 -4.53
C GLU A 34 -36.29 2.88 -3.62
N LYS A 35 -36.74 2.83 -2.36
CA LYS A 35 -36.29 1.84 -1.37
C LYS A 35 -36.97 0.47 -1.50
N PHE A 36 -37.89 0.32 -2.45
CA PHE A 36 -38.70 -0.88 -2.65
C PHE A 36 -38.86 -1.15 -4.14
N CYS A 37 -39.22 -2.39 -4.47
CA CYS A 37 -39.57 -2.75 -5.84
C CYS A 37 -41.07 -2.55 -6.07
N PRO A 38 -41.46 -1.98 -7.22
CA PRO A 38 -42.87 -1.80 -7.57
C PRO A 38 -43.61 -3.14 -7.65
N VAL A 39 -44.95 -3.08 -7.63
CA VAL A 39 -45.79 -4.28 -7.73
C VAL A 39 -45.44 -5.07 -8.99
N GLY A 40 -45.35 -6.39 -8.86
CA GLY A 40 -44.92 -7.28 -9.95
C GLY A 40 -43.40 -7.46 -10.07
N PHE A 41 -42.64 -6.81 -9.19
CA PHE A 41 -41.20 -6.97 -9.08
C PHE A 41 -40.79 -7.44 -7.68
N LEU A 42 -39.68 -8.17 -7.59
CA LEU A 42 -39.01 -8.51 -6.34
C LEU A 42 -37.56 -7.97 -6.33
N PRO A 43 -37.00 -7.63 -5.17
CA PRO A 43 -35.58 -7.25 -5.07
C PRO A 43 -34.65 -8.34 -5.59
N ALA A 44 -33.62 -7.94 -6.33
CA ALA A 44 -32.54 -8.80 -6.81
C ALA A 44 -31.50 -9.03 -5.71
N ASP A 45 -31.90 -9.65 -4.59
CA ASP A 45 -31.09 -9.81 -3.39
C ASP A 45 -30.60 -11.25 -3.15
N GLY A 46 -30.77 -12.15 -4.11
CA GLY A 46 -30.36 -13.55 -3.96
C GLY A 46 -31.32 -14.42 -3.15
N ARG A 47 -32.50 -13.91 -2.76
CA ARG A 47 -33.47 -14.71 -2.01
C ARG A 47 -33.91 -15.95 -2.78
N VAL A 48 -34.24 -16.99 -2.02
CA VAL A 48 -34.84 -18.22 -2.54
C VAL A 48 -36.36 -18.11 -2.46
N VAL A 49 -37.04 -18.41 -3.57
CA VAL A 49 -38.50 -18.36 -3.70
C VAL A 49 -39.06 -19.73 -4.09
N ASN A 50 -40.35 -19.93 -3.85
CA ASN A 50 -41.03 -21.19 -4.18
C ASN A 50 -41.36 -21.23 -5.67
N VAL A 51 -41.11 -22.38 -6.30
CA VAL A 51 -41.46 -22.63 -7.71
C VAL A 51 -42.98 -22.53 -7.91
N ASN A 52 -43.78 -22.97 -6.94
CA ASN A 52 -45.25 -22.94 -7.06
C ASN A 52 -45.81 -21.53 -7.19
N ASP A 53 -45.16 -20.53 -6.60
CA ASP A 53 -45.61 -19.14 -6.64
C ASP A 53 -45.16 -18.42 -7.93
N TYR A 54 -44.06 -18.89 -8.54
CA TYR A 54 -43.41 -18.23 -9.69
C TYR A 54 -43.01 -19.23 -10.78
N GLN A 55 -43.93 -20.11 -11.17
CA GLN A 55 -43.67 -21.21 -12.11
C GLN A 55 -43.13 -20.72 -13.46
N ALA A 56 -43.71 -19.63 -13.99
CA ALA A 56 -43.28 -19.04 -15.25
C ALA A 56 -41.85 -18.46 -15.16
N LEU A 57 -41.48 -17.83 -14.04
CA LEU A 57 -40.13 -17.32 -13.84
C LEU A 57 -39.13 -18.47 -13.69
N PHE A 58 -39.51 -19.54 -12.98
CA PHE A 58 -38.69 -20.75 -12.86
C PHE A 58 -38.40 -21.39 -14.22
N ALA A 59 -39.36 -21.40 -15.16
CA ALA A 59 -39.15 -21.91 -16.51
C ALA A 59 -38.06 -21.14 -17.28
N LEU A 60 -37.79 -19.89 -16.91
CA LEU A 60 -36.72 -19.06 -17.51
C LEU A 60 -35.39 -19.22 -16.77
N TYR A 61 -35.41 -19.21 -15.44
CA TYR A 61 -34.21 -19.15 -14.62
C TYR A 61 -33.66 -20.53 -14.23
N GLY A 62 -34.51 -21.55 -14.17
CA GLY A 62 -34.18 -22.83 -13.55
C GLY A 62 -33.62 -22.61 -12.14
N ASN A 63 -32.47 -23.22 -11.85
CA ASN A 63 -31.75 -23.07 -10.58
C ASN A 63 -30.43 -22.27 -10.72
N ILE A 64 -30.27 -21.46 -11.78
CA ILE A 64 -29.02 -20.76 -12.10
C ILE A 64 -28.53 -19.89 -10.94
N TYR A 65 -29.44 -19.27 -10.19
CA TYR A 65 -29.13 -18.38 -9.08
C TYR A 65 -29.32 -19.03 -7.70
N GLY A 66 -29.46 -20.35 -7.64
CA GLY A 66 -29.58 -21.13 -6.40
C GLY A 66 -30.95 -21.81 -6.22
N GLY A 67 -31.21 -22.24 -4.98
CA GLY A 67 -32.35 -23.11 -4.65
C GLY A 67 -32.09 -24.58 -5.02
N ASN A 68 -33.08 -25.43 -4.81
CA ASN A 68 -32.96 -26.88 -5.05
C ASN A 68 -33.37 -27.31 -6.48
N GLY A 69 -33.90 -26.40 -7.29
CA GLY A 69 -34.32 -26.67 -8.67
C GLY A 69 -35.55 -27.56 -8.80
N GLY A 70 -36.26 -27.86 -7.71
CA GLY A 70 -37.49 -28.65 -7.70
C GLY A 70 -38.64 -27.88 -7.08
N THR A 71 -38.54 -27.58 -5.79
CA THR A 71 -39.56 -26.80 -5.06
C THR A 71 -39.17 -25.33 -4.89
N THR A 72 -37.89 -25.01 -5.04
CA THR A 72 -37.37 -23.66 -4.83
C THR A 72 -36.31 -23.30 -5.86
N PHE A 73 -36.19 -22.00 -6.13
CA PHE A 73 -35.15 -21.42 -6.96
C PHE A 73 -34.70 -20.06 -6.42
N GLY A 74 -33.48 -19.65 -6.76
CA GLY A 74 -32.92 -18.36 -6.37
C GLY A 74 -33.24 -17.25 -7.37
N LEU A 75 -33.35 -16.02 -6.86
CA LEU A 75 -33.28 -14.81 -7.68
C LEU A 75 -31.82 -14.36 -7.85
N PRO A 76 -31.49 -13.55 -8.87
CA PRO A 76 -30.19 -12.90 -8.97
C PRO A 76 -29.84 -12.13 -7.70
N ASN A 77 -28.57 -12.13 -7.32
CA ASN A 77 -28.05 -11.29 -6.24
C ASN A 77 -27.19 -10.18 -6.85
N LEU A 78 -27.72 -8.96 -6.86
CA LEU A 78 -27.04 -7.74 -7.33
C LEU A 78 -26.64 -6.81 -6.19
N LEU A 79 -26.72 -7.27 -4.93
CA LEU A 79 -26.21 -6.50 -3.80
C LEU A 79 -24.69 -6.43 -3.90
N SER A 80 -24.20 -5.18 -3.99
CA SER A 80 -22.77 -4.87 -4.12
C SER A 80 -22.12 -5.48 -5.38
N ARG A 81 -22.91 -5.60 -6.46
CA ARG A 81 -22.48 -6.22 -7.72
C ARG A 81 -23.06 -5.49 -8.92
N ALA A 82 -22.19 -5.21 -9.90
CA ALA A 82 -22.60 -4.75 -11.21
C ALA A 82 -22.83 -5.95 -12.16
N PRO A 83 -23.92 -5.96 -12.97
CA PRO A 83 -24.12 -6.99 -13.97
C PRO A 83 -23.11 -6.87 -15.11
N VAL A 84 -22.69 -8.01 -15.67
CA VAL A 84 -21.79 -8.09 -16.81
C VAL A 84 -22.40 -8.98 -17.90
N GLY A 85 -22.01 -8.75 -19.16
CA GLY A 85 -22.46 -9.58 -20.27
C GLY A 85 -22.01 -11.04 -20.10
N ALA A 86 -22.96 -11.97 -20.21
CA ALA A 86 -22.66 -13.39 -20.31
C ALA A 86 -22.27 -13.76 -21.75
N GLY A 87 -21.46 -14.81 -21.91
CA GLY A 87 -21.01 -15.30 -23.21
C GLY A 87 -19.50 -15.35 -23.36
N LEU A 88 -19.04 -15.54 -24.61
CA LEU A 88 -17.62 -15.56 -24.94
C LEU A 88 -17.03 -14.16 -24.73
N VAL A 89 -15.88 -14.10 -24.07
CA VAL A 89 -15.11 -12.86 -23.97
C VAL A 89 -14.12 -12.80 -25.13
N SER A 90 -13.83 -11.59 -25.62
CA SER A 90 -12.82 -11.39 -26.66
C SER A 90 -11.47 -11.96 -26.19
N PRO A 91 -10.76 -12.77 -27.01
CA PRO A 91 -9.54 -13.48 -26.61
C PRO A 91 -8.30 -12.56 -26.43
N ALA A 92 -8.49 -11.25 -26.35
CA ALA A 92 -7.40 -10.28 -26.28
C ALA A 92 -6.63 -10.30 -24.95
N ASP A 93 -7.24 -10.83 -23.86
CA ASP A 93 -6.58 -10.94 -22.56
C ASP A 93 -6.53 -12.41 -22.09
N PRO A 94 -5.33 -13.04 -22.04
CA PRO A 94 -5.18 -14.41 -21.57
C PRO A 94 -5.51 -14.59 -20.07
N ASN A 95 -5.67 -13.50 -19.32
CA ASN A 95 -6.01 -13.52 -17.90
C ASN A 95 -7.52 -13.43 -17.63
N VAL A 96 -8.35 -13.33 -18.66
CA VAL A 96 -9.82 -13.32 -18.53
C VAL A 96 -10.38 -14.69 -18.96
N PRO A 97 -11.28 -15.31 -18.18
CA PRO A 97 -11.90 -16.57 -18.57
C PRO A 97 -12.61 -16.43 -19.92
N SER A 98 -12.33 -17.36 -20.84
CA SER A 98 -12.80 -17.34 -22.23
C SER A 98 -14.34 -17.33 -22.39
N LYS A 99 -15.08 -17.59 -21.30
CA LYS A 99 -16.54 -17.52 -21.25
C LYS A 99 -17.01 -17.11 -19.85
N VAL A 100 -18.03 -16.26 -19.79
CA VAL A 100 -18.79 -15.94 -18.57
C VAL A 100 -20.13 -16.65 -18.66
N ASN A 101 -20.41 -17.54 -17.71
CA ASN A 101 -21.71 -18.21 -17.63
C ASN A 101 -22.72 -17.32 -16.90
N LEU A 102 -24.01 -17.44 -17.26
CA LEU A 102 -25.08 -16.83 -16.46
C LEU A 102 -25.02 -17.36 -15.02
N GLY A 103 -25.27 -16.48 -14.05
CA GLY A 103 -25.18 -16.79 -12.62
C GLY A 103 -23.74 -16.87 -12.06
N GLN A 104 -22.70 -16.79 -12.90
CA GLN A 104 -21.32 -16.85 -12.43
C GLN A 104 -20.94 -15.57 -11.67
N LEU A 105 -20.67 -15.70 -10.38
CA LEU A 105 -20.11 -14.61 -9.58
C LEU A 105 -18.63 -14.42 -9.89
N ARG A 106 -18.21 -13.16 -10.06
CA ARG A 106 -16.83 -12.77 -10.37
C ARG A 106 -16.47 -11.48 -9.63
N GLY A 107 -15.16 -11.27 -9.45
CA GLY A 107 -14.62 -10.10 -8.76
C GLY A 107 -14.72 -10.21 -7.23
N VAL A 108 -14.00 -9.32 -6.54
CA VAL A 108 -14.04 -9.14 -5.09
C VAL A 108 -13.97 -7.66 -4.77
N GLU A 109 -14.64 -7.21 -3.72
CA GLU A 109 -14.62 -5.81 -3.28
C GLU A 109 -13.30 -5.40 -2.64
N SER A 110 -12.64 -6.36 -2.00
CA SER A 110 -11.36 -6.13 -1.35
C SER A 110 -10.43 -7.32 -1.58
N LEU A 111 -9.14 -7.03 -1.75
CA LEU A 111 -8.11 -8.03 -1.99
C LEU A 111 -6.92 -7.75 -1.09
N ALA A 112 -6.51 -8.75 -0.31
CA ALA A 112 -5.23 -8.71 0.39
C ALA A 112 -4.11 -8.98 -0.62
N LEU A 113 -3.29 -7.97 -0.89
CA LEU A 113 -2.16 -8.14 -1.81
C LEU A 113 -1.08 -9.00 -1.16
N THR A 114 -0.76 -10.10 -1.81
CA THR A 114 0.39 -10.96 -1.50
C THR A 114 1.62 -10.48 -2.27
N GLN A 115 2.81 -10.89 -1.82
CA GLN A 115 4.05 -10.59 -2.54
C GLN A 115 4.05 -11.14 -3.99
N ALA A 116 3.37 -12.27 -4.23
CA ALA A 116 3.24 -12.85 -5.57
C ALA A 116 2.36 -12.00 -6.52
N GLN A 117 1.53 -11.11 -5.99
CA GLN A 117 0.67 -10.20 -6.76
C GLN A 117 1.33 -8.84 -7.02
N MET A 118 2.56 -8.63 -6.56
CA MET A 118 3.34 -7.42 -6.82
C MET A 118 4.53 -7.73 -7.73
N PRO A 119 4.84 -6.89 -8.74
CA PRO A 119 6.07 -7.00 -9.49
C PRO A 119 7.30 -6.96 -8.56
N ALA A 120 8.28 -7.81 -8.85
CA ALA A 120 9.54 -7.81 -8.14
C ALA A 120 10.23 -6.44 -8.28
N HIS A 121 10.57 -5.81 -7.16
CA HIS A 121 11.21 -4.51 -7.10
C HIS A 121 12.22 -4.47 -5.93
N THR A 122 13.18 -3.54 -6.00
CA THR A 122 14.22 -3.36 -4.98
C THR A 122 14.33 -1.89 -4.56
N HIS A 123 14.76 -1.66 -3.32
CA HIS A 123 15.05 -0.32 -2.80
C HIS A 123 16.53 -0.25 -2.37
N ALA A 124 17.24 0.80 -2.77
CA ALA A 124 18.62 1.03 -2.34
C ALA A 124 18.64 1.80 -1.01
N ALA A 125 19.07 1.18 0.07
CA ALA A 125 19.31 1.88 1.34
C ALA A 125 20.67 2.61 1.29
N THR A 126 20.67 3.89 1.66
CA THR A 126 21.91 4.68 1.81
C THR A 126 22.06 5.08 3.28
N PHE A 127 23.19 4.71 3.88
CA PHE A 127 23.53 5.10 5.25
C PHE A 127 24.67 6.11 5.21
N THR A 128 24.55 7.20 5.97
CA THR A 128 25.63 8.16 6.20
C THR A 128 26.18 7.94 7.61
N GLY A 129 27.45 7.54 7.71
CA GLY A 129 28.12 7.42 9.00
C GLY A 129 28.41 8.80 9.58
N GLN A 130 27.88 9.12 10.76
CA GLN A 130 28.20 10.35 11.46
C GLN A 130 29.53 10.19 12.21
N VAL A 131 30.57 10.87 11.75
CA VAL A 131 31.85 10.95 12.48
C VAL A 131 31.75 12.08 13.50
N THR A 132 31.77 11.75 14.79
CA THR A 132 31.79 12.75 15.86
C THR A 132 33.24 13.01 16.26
N PRO A 133 33.78 14.24 16.13
CA PRO A 133 35.14 14.55 16.54
C PRO A 133 35.34 14.30 18.04
N VAL A 134 36.33 13.50 18.41
CA VAL A 134 36.74 13.31 19.81
C VAL A 134 37.92 14.22 20.10
N THR A 135 37.77 15.13 21.08
CA THR A 135 38.89 15.96 21.55
C THR A 135 39.60 15.24 22.70
N LEU A 136 40.89 14.95 22.57
CA LEU A 136 41.71 14.35 23.62
C LEU A 136 42.66 15.40 24.21
N GLN A 137 42.73 15.48 25.54
CA GLN A 137 43.67 16.32 26.27
C GLN A 137 44.64 15.43 27.09
N PRO A 138 45.73 14.93 26.49
CA PRO A 138 46.69 14.10 27.20
C PRO A 138 47.45 14.92 28.26
N LYS A 139 47.64 14.36 29.46
CA LYS A 139 48.55 14.90 30.46
C LYS A 139 49.84 14.07 30.46
N LEU A 140 50.99 14.71 30.24
CA LEU A 140 52.30 14.05 30.35
C LEU A 140 52.80 14.13 31.80
N GLN A 141 53.15 12.97 32.38
CA GLN A 141 53.86 12.90 33.66
C GLN A 141 55.36 12.68 33.37
N VAL A 142 56.23 13.54 33.90
CA VAL A 142 57.69 13.43 33.74
C VAL A 142 58.30 12.97 35.07
N VAL A 143 59.06 11.88 35.02
CA VAL A 143 59.88 11.40 36.14
C VAL A 143 61.32 11.83 35.89
N SER A 144 61.87 12.70 36.73
CA SER A 144 63.29 13.08 36.65
C SER A 144 64.14 11.95 37.25
N ASN A 145 64.91 11.24 36.42
CA ASN A 145 66.03 10.46 36.91
C ASN A 145 67.30 11.32 36.84
N ASN A 146 68.04 11.34 37.92
CA ASN A 146 69.19 12.20 38.07
C ASN A 146 70.45 11.36 37.89
N THR A 147 71.02 11.39 36.69
CA THR A 147 72.42 11.04 36.47
C THR A 147 72.99 11.86 35.29
N ALA A 148 73.74 12.91 35.64
CA ALA A 148 74.67 13.69 34.81
C ALA A 148 74.13 14.75 33.81
N ALA A 149 74.74 15.95 33.89
CA ALA A 149 74.57 17.17 33.07
C ALA A 149 73.29 18.01 33.29
N ALA A 150 73.40 19.04 34.13
CA ALA A 150 72.33 19.99 34.46
C ALA A 150 72.19 21.11 33.41
N ALA A 151 71.15 21.09 32.57
CA ALA A 151 70.72 22.27 31.79
C ALA A 151 69.64 23.06 32.56
N ALA A 152 69.80 24.38 32.67
CA ALA A 152 68.96 25.23 33.52
C ALA A 152 67.74 25.89 32.82
N VAL A 153 67.62 25.78 31.50
CA VAL A 153 66.49 26.30 30.71
C VAL A 153 66.16 25.32 29.59
N PRO A 154 64.89 24.87 29.44
CA PRO A 154 64.47 24.08 28.28
C PRO A 154 64.62 24.88 26.99
N SER A 155 65.18 24.27 25.94
CA SER A 155 65.31 24.86 24.59
C SER A 155 65.05 23.80 23.52
N ASP A 156 65.00 24.19 22.24
CA ASP A 156 64.87 23.23 21.12
C ASP A 156 66.01 22.19 21.10
N ALA A 157 67.17 22.51 21.68
CA ALA A 157 68.29 21.59 21.86
C ALA A 157 68.19 20.74 23.14
N TYR A 158 67.42 21.17 24.15
CA TYR A 158 67.28 20.50 25.45
C TYR A 158 65.81 20.53 25.96
N PRO A 159 64.90 19.73 25.39
CA PRO A 159 63.46 19.81 25.69
C PRO A 159 63.04 18.99 26.93
N TYR A 160 63.84 18.94 28.00
CA TYR A 160 63.55 18.16 29.21
C TYR A 160 63.38 19.02 30.48
N LEU A 161 62.56 18.55 31.42
CA LEU A 161 62.42 19.14 32.76
C LEU A 161 63.59 18.66 33.64
N ALA A 162 64.52 19.55 34.01
CA ALA A 162 65.75 19.19 34.71
C ALA A 162 65.68 19.50 36.22
N GLY A 163 65.89 18.50 37.09
CA GLY A 163 66.18 18.72 38.52
C GLY A 163 67.69 18.73 38.76
N SER A 164 68.23 19.71 39.50
CA SER A 164 69.66 19.75 39.84
C SER A 164 69.97 18.89 41.07
N PRO A 165 71.02 18.05 41.05
CA PRO A 165 71.56 17.39 42.24
C PRO A 165 72.54 18.35 42.90
N GLY A 166 72.44 18.53 44.22
CA GLY A 166 73.28 19.45 44.99
C GLY A 166 74.81 19.21 44.86
N GLY A 167 75.65 20.13 45.32
CA GLY A 167 75.43 20.93 46.52
C GLY A 167 75.97 22.36 46.48
N GLY A 168 75.15 23.26 47.00
CA GLY A 168 75.37 24.69 47.19
C GLY A 168 74.00 25.39 47.28
N PRO A 169 73.85 26.54 47.96
CA PRO A 169 72.55 27.14 48.37
C PRO A 169 71.61 27.62 47.22
N SER A 170 71.82 27.15 45.99
CA SER A 170 71.05 27.48 44.80
C SER A 170 70.42 26.26 44.14
N ALA A 171 69.85 25.32 44.92
CA ALA A 171 68.97 24.29 44.39
C ALA A 171 67.66 24.94 43.88
N ARG A 172 67.68 25.43 42.65
CA ARG A 172 66.53 26.08 42.00
C ARG A 172 65.49 25.03 41.63
N LYS A 173 64.27 25.19 42.15
CA LYS A 173 63.13 24.33 41.83
C LYS A 173 62.72 24.50 40.36
N THR A 174 62.54 23.40 39.65
CA THR A 174 62.03 23.34 38.27
C THR A 174 60.51 23.30 38.22
N TRP A 175 59.87 24.35 38.73
CA TRP A 175 58.53 24.78 38.28
C TRP A 175 58.26 26.21 38.76
N THR A 176 57.66 27.04 37.89
CA THR A 176 57.02 28.31 38.25
C THR A 176 55.56 28.27 37.81
N GLY A 177 54.70 29.12 38.41
CA GLY A 177 53.27 29.21 38.09
C GLY A 177 52.95 29.42 36.61
N THR A 178 51.66 29.32 36.28
CA THR A 178 51.04 29.32 34.93
C THR A 178 51.89 29.99 33.85
N MET A 179 52.36 29.22 32.88
CA MET A 179 53.18 29.75 31.77
C MET A 179 52.30 30.48 30.76
N THR A 180 52.63 31.73 30.45
CA THR A 180 51.94 32.55 29.43
C THR A 180 52.38 32.23 28.00
N ASN A 181 53.44 31.44 27.83
CA ASN A 181 54.00 31.07 26.52
C ASN A 181 54.44 29.59 26.54
N PRO A 182 53.53 28.64 26.22
CA PRO A 182 53.83 27.21 26.26
C PRO A 182 54.83 26.82 25.16
N VAL A 183 55.78 25.94 25.50
CA VAL A 183 56.76 25.39 24.56
C VAL A 183 56.36 23.94 24.25
N ASN A 184 56.37 23.56 22.97
CA ASN A 184 56.08 22.19 22.57
C ASN A 184 57.20 21.26 23.05
N VAL A 185 56.87 20.20 23.78
CA VAL A 185 57.83 19.18 24.19
C VAL A 185 58.03 18.20 23.03
N GLY A 186 59.25 18.15 22.49
CA GLY A 186 59.60 17.22 21.41
C GLY A 186 59.55 15.75 21.86
N GLY A 187 59.13 14.85 20.97
CA GLY A 187 59.18 13.40 21.21
C GLY A 187 57.96 12.77 21.90
N ILE A 188 56.88 13.53 22.14
CA ILE A 188 55.61 12.96 22.63
C ILE A 188 54.87 12.32 21.45
N SER A 189 55.03 11.01 21.29
CA SER A 189 54.22 10.20 20.38
C SER A 189 52.98 9.70 21.12
N ILE A 190 51.82 10.32 20.92
CA ILE A 190 50.54 9.77 21.38
C ILE A 190 50.05 8.79 20.31
N ALA A 191 50.29 7.50 20.54
CA ALA A 191 49.69 6.46 19.70
C ALA A 191 48.20 6.39 20.04
N LEU A 192 47.36 6.93 19.16
CA LEU A 192 45.92 6.75 19.25
C LEU A 192 45.54 5.43 18.57
N SER A 193 45.57 4.33 19.32
CA SER A 193 45.09 3.03 18.84
C SER A 193 43.57 2.94 19.02
N GLY A 194 42.84 2.61 17.96
CA GLY A 194 41.42 2.24 18.05
C GLY A 194 40.41 3.30 17.62
N LEU A 195 40.75 4.26 16.74
CA LEU A 195 39.66 4.89 15.98
C LEU A 195 38.99 3.78 15.16
N PRO A 196 37.65 3.64 15.18
CA PRO A 196 36.98 2.95 14.10
C PRO A 196 37.23 3.76 12.83
N SER A 197 38.24 3.35 12.06
CA SER A 197 38.38 3.72 10.67
C SER A 197 37.14 3.22 9.96
N THR A 198 36.32 4.11 9.44
CA THR A 198 35.74 3.93 8.11
C THR A 198 35.19 5.25 7.58
N ALA A 199 36.06 6.02 6.94
CA ALA A 199 35.64 6.72 5.73
C ALA A 199 35.22 5.63 4.73
N GLY A 200 33.91 5.48 4.52
CA GLY A 200 33.32 4.41 3.71
C GLY A 200 32.84 3.23 4.54
N GLY A 201 31.79 3.42 5.35
CA GLY A 201 31.04 2.26 5.87
C GLY A 201 30.53 1.42 4.70
N PRO A 202 30.47 0.07 4.82
CA PRO A 202 29.97 -0.77 3.74
C PRO A 202 28.55 -0.34 3.41
N THR A 203 28.30 -0.07 2.13
CA THR A 203 26.93 -0.01 1.60
C THR A 203 26.37 -1.42 1.72
N VAL A 204 25.80 -1.75 2.87
CA VAL A 204 25.08 -3.01 3.04
C VAL A 204 23.79 -2.84 2.24
N VAL A 205 23.82 -3.27 0.98
CA VAL A 205 22.64 -3.39 0.13
C VAL A 205 21.88 -4.62 0.61
N ASN A 206 21.24 -4.52 1.78
CA ASN A 206 20.27 -5.53 2.17
C ASN A 206 19.03 -5.24 1.32
N SER A 207 18.78 -6.07 0.32
CA SER A 207 17.58 -5.98 -0.50
C SER A 207 16.36 -6.34 0.36
N ILE A 208 15.82 -5.36 1.10
CA ILE A 208 14.56 -5.54 1.80
C ILE A 208 13.47 -5.57 0.71
N ALA A 209 13.00 -6.78 0.40
CA ALA A 209 11.77 -6.96 -0.34
C ALA A 209 10.60 -6.75 0.65
N GLY A 210 9.75 -5.76 0.40
CA GLY A 210 8.62 -5.42 1.26
C GLY A 210 8.87 -4.20 2.13
N GLY A 211 7.92 -3.25 2.12
CA GLY A 211 8.04 -2.05 2.95
C GLY A 211 7.91 -2.39 4.44
N TYR A 212 8.76 -1.78 5.25
CA TYR A 212 8.70 -1.81 6.71
C TYR A 212 8.41 -0.37 7.17
N GLN A 213 7.37 -0.16 7.96
CA GLN A 213 7.12 1.11 8.66
C GLN A 213 6.68 0.80 10.08
N ASN A 214 7.25 1.51 11.06
CA ASN A 214 6.85 1.41 12.47
C ASN A 214 6.94 -0.02 13.08
N GLY A 215 7.97 -0.78 12.71
CA GLY A 215 8.24 -2.10 13.27
C GLY A 215 7.38 -3.25 12.73
N ALA A 216 6.54 -3.01 11.72
CA ALA A 216 5.75 -4.04 11.06
C ALA A 216 6.02 -4.08 9.55
N GLU A 217 6.08 -5.30 9.02
CA GLU A 217 6.16 -5.56 7.59
C GLU A 217 4.78 -5.35 6.96
N PHE A 218 4.71 -4.65 5.82
CA PHE A 218 3.47 -4.52 5.04
C PHE A 218 3.13 -5.83 4.32
N LYS A 219 2.73 -6.83 5.10
CA LYS A 219 2.22 -8.10 4.60
C LYS A 219 0.71 -8.05 4.53
N ASN A 220 0.16 -8.48 3.39
CA ASN A 220 -1.27 -8.75 3.23
C ASN A 220 -2.17 -7.53 3.48
N MET A 221 -1.72 -6.34 3.09
CA MET A 221 -2.55 -5.15 3.15
C MET A 221 -3.76 -5.32 2.23
N VAL A 222 -4.95 -5.07 2.80
CA VAL A 222 -6.21 -5.10 2.06
C VAL A 222 -6.35 -3.80 1.29
N ILE A 223 -6.44 -3.90 -0.03
CA ILE A 223 -6.84 -2.78 -0.88
C ILE A 223 -8.32 -2.88 -1.20
N ASN A 224 -9.01 -1.75 -1.16
CA ASN A 224 -10.38 -1.64 -1.64
C ASN A 224 -10.36 -1.53 -3.17
N MET A 225 -11.14 -2.36 -3.86
CA MET A 225 -11.27 -2.37 -5.31
C MET A 225 -12.63 -1.83 -5.79
N ILE A 226 -13.45 -1.28 -4.88
CA ILE A 226 -14.73 -0.67 -5.22
C ILE A 226 -14.50 0.66 -5.97
N PRO A 227 -14.98 0.80 -7.23
CA PRO A 227 -14.97 2.07 -7.94
C PRO A 227 -16.03 3.03 -7.36
N PRO A 228 -15.99 4.35 -7.65
CA PRO A 228 -17.07 5.24 -7.26
C PRO A 228 -18.39 4.80 -7.91
N GLU A 229 -19.35 4.40 -7.09
CA GLU A 229 -20.65 3.88 -7.51
C GLU A 229 -21.80 4.52 -6.72
N LEU A 230 -22.98 4.59 -7.34
CA LEU A 230 -24.20 5.07 -6.71
C LEU A 230 -25.17 3.89 -6.56
N ALA A 231 -25.54 3.59 -5.32
CA ALA A 231 -26.46 2.50 -5.02
C ALA A 231 -27.89 2.83 -5.48
N MET A 232 -28.46 1.93 -6.28
CA MET A 232 -29.88 1.90 -6.66
C MET A 232 -30.45 0.54 -6.31
N THR A 233 -31.76 0.45 -6.08
CA THR A 233 -32.41 -0.83 -5.81
C THR A 233 -32.63 -1.58 -7.12
N ALA A 234 -32.01 -2.75 -7.24
CA ALA A 234 -32.21 -3.65 -8.36
C ALA A 234 -33.47 -4.51 -8.13
N CYS A 235 -34.34 -4.57 -9.13
CA CYS A 235 -35.63 -5.24 -9.08
C CYS A 235 -35.80 -6.17 -10.28
N VAL A 236 -36.30 -7.38 -10.04
CA VAL A 236 -36.57 -8.41 -11.05
C VAL A 236 -38.07 -8.52 -11.28
N ALA A 237 -38.49 -8.48 -12.55
CA ALA A 237 -39.89 -8.70 -12.92
C ALA A 237 -40.30 -10.15 -12.67
N VAL A 238 -41.19 -10.36 -11.70
CA VAL A 238 -41.76 -11.68 -11.37
C VAL A 238 -43.13 -11.92 -12.01
N THR A 239 -43.76 -10.85 -12.46
CA THR A 239 -44.96 -10.87 -13.32
C THR A 239 -44.67 -10.10 -14.60
N GLY A 240 -45.28 -10.51 -15.72
CA GLY A 240 -45.07 -9.83 -16.99
C GLY A 240 -45.32 -10.73 -18.19
N ILE A 241 -44.90 -10.27 -19.36
CA ILE A 241 -44.99 -11.03 -20.61
C ILE A 241 -43.93 -12.13 -20.56
N PHE A 242 -44.35 -13.39 -20.74
CA PHE A 242 -43.40 -14.50 -20.85
C PHE A 242 -42.63 -14.38 -22.18
N PRO A 243 -41.28 -14.28 -22.16
CA PRO A 243 -40.50 -14.18 -23.37
C PRO A 243 -40.51 -15.52 -24.11
N VAL A 244 -40.87 -15.50 -25.38
CA VAL A 244 -40.74 -16.67 -26.26
C VAL A 244 -39.31 -16.72 -26.80
N ASN A 245 -38.64 -17.86 -26.67
CA ASN A 245 -37.38 -18.07 -27.35
C ASN A 245 -37.68 -18.22 -28.86
N PRO A 246 -37.17 -17.33 -29.73
CA PRO A 246 -37.43 -17.41 -31.16
C PRO A 246 -36.66 -18.53 -31.88
N ASN A 247 -35.75 -19.23 -31.17
CA ASN A 247 -34.93 -20.31 -31.72
C ASN A 247 -35.37 -21.69 -31.22
#